data_AF-A0A355UIY5-F1
#
_entry.id   AF-A0A355UIY5-F1
#
_cell.length_a   1.000
_cell.length_b   1.000
_cell.length_c   1.000
_cell.angle_alpha   90.00
_cell.angle_beta   90.00
_cell.angle_gamma   90.00
#
_symmetry.space_group_name_H-M   'P 1'
#
loop_
_entity.id
_entity.type
_entity.pdbx_description
1 polymer ?
#
loop_
_entity_poly.entity_id
_entity_poly.type
_entity_poly.pdbx_seq_one_letter_code
_entity_poly.pdbx_strand_id
1 'polypeptide(L)'
;VNIAYDLNNENKIKNFIPTIASMDVIEEVLLSTSSSANSRSRILIGAYGKGKSHIILVLMSLLYRKKIDLFEVLLNRIKSYNLDLYNYAVNYIESDKKLLPVIISGSSASLTQSFLGALEQSLKHEDLLNLMPKTNFMSAITTIELWENSYPETYRKFGESIDVNIDEFILSLKEFDVLAYEHFNELFPKLTSGAIFNPFVNVDVVELYEDVANKLKEYGYNGIYIIYDEFSKYLESSIDNATISDIKLLQDFAEKCDRSGEQQMHLMLISHKDISNYIDNKLPKEKVDGWRGVSGRFKHINLHNNFSQMYEIMATVIKKDNKFWSQFTEKNKICFRSLMDRYKENNLFDNFDLNTAIMDCYPLHPISTFILPRLSEKVAQNERTLFTFLSSDNKYTLNEFLRKSNTEFPILTPDYIYDYFEPLFRKEIYTSDIYKIYSLTSKVLRRLENDSLSSKIIKTIALIYMVEQFEKLPPTHSMIVDAYIETVPDILEINNTLKELIEKDCIVYLKRSNGYLKIKESSGVDIFSEIKKVIEKNEENISVKKILN
;
A
#
# COMPACT_ATOMS: atom_id res chain seq x y z
N VAL A 1 2.64 14.27 -7.41
CA VAL A 1 4.09 14.46 -7.25
C VAL A 1 4.76 13.48 -8.18
N ASN A 2 5.70 13.93 -9.02
CA ASN A 2 6.57 13.05 -9.79
C ASN A 2 8.00 13.27 -9.28
N ILE A 3 8.60 12.24 -8.68
CA ILE A 3 9.85 12.39 -7.93
C ILE A 3 10.98 12.90 -8.85
N ALA A 4 11.06 12.41 -10.10
CA ALA A 4 12.11 12.77 -11.05
C ALA A 4 12.06 14.25 -11.44
N TYR A 5 10.87 14.76 -11.76
CA TYR A 5 10.71 16.17 -12.17
C TYR A 5 10.66 17.14 -10.99
N ASP A 6 10.26 16.68 -9.80
CA ASP A 6 10.01 17.54 -8.65
C ASP A 6 11.18 17.65 -7.67
N LEU A 7 12.27 16.88 -7.85
CA LEU A 7 13.41 16.81 -6.92
C LEU A 7 13.99 18.18 -6.56
N ASN A 8 14.00 19.11 -7.51
CA ASN A 8 14.51 20.47 -7.35
C ASN A 8 13.42 21.52 -7.05
N ASN A 9 12.15 21.11 -6.92
CA ASN A 9 11.02 22.01 -6.69
C ASN A 9 10.89 22.40 -5.20
N GLU A 10 11.48 23.54 -4.84
CA GLU A 10 11.48 24.05 -3.45
C GLU A 10 10.08 24.24 -2.86
N ASN A 11 9.10 24.66 -3.67
CA ASN A 11 7.73 24.86 -3.20
C ASN A 11 7.08 23.54 -2.77
N LYS A 12 7.33 22.44 -3.49
CA LYS A 12 6.81 21.12 -3.12
C LYS A 12 7.47 20.56 -1.86
N ILE A 13 8.74 20.90 -1.65
CA ILE A 13 9.49 20.48 -0.46
C ILE A 13 9.01 21.26 0.78
N LYS A 14 8.97 22.60 0.70
CA LYS A 14 8.58 23.47 1.82
C LYS A 14 7.14 23.27 2.28
N ASN A 15 6.23 22.96 1.34
CA ASN A 15 4.81 22.73 1.63
C ASN A 15 4.49 21.28 2.01
N PHE A 16 5.49 20.44 2.25
CA PHE A 16 5.26 19.09 2.76
C PHE A 16 4.70 19.17 4.19
N ILE A 17 3.60 18.45 4.44
CA ILE A 17 2.96 18.37 5.76
C ILE A 17 3.36 17.05 6.41
N PRO A 18 4.33 17.04 7.35
CA PRO A 18 4.84 15.83 7.97
C PRO A 18 3.83 15.21 8.94
N THR A 19 3.36 14.00 8.63
CA THR A 19 2.44 13.18 9.43
C THR A 19 3.22 12.18 10.28
N ILE A 20 2.60 11.57 11.31
CA ILE A 20 3.24 10.52 12.13
C ILE A 20 3.71 9.36 11.24
N ALA A 21 2.84 8.85 10.37
CA ALA A 21 3.19 7.78 9.43
C ALA A 21 4.34 8.17 8.48
N SER A 22 4.47 9.44 8.11
CA SER A 22 5.64 9.89 7.35
C SER A 22 6.92 9.97 8.20
N MET A 23 6.82 10.20 9.51
CA MET A 23 7.98 10.20 10.40
C MET A 23 8.58 8.80 10.52
N ASP A 24 7.75 7.75 10.60
CA ASP A 24 8.22 6.36 10.61
C ASP A 24 9.05 6.04 9.35
N VAL A 25 8.55 6.44 8.18
CA VAL A 25 9.27 6.27 6.90
C VAL A 25 10.57 7.08 6.90
N ILE A 26 10.53 8.32 7.40
CA ILE A 26 11.69 9.21 7.42
C ILE A 26 12.78 8.69 8.36
N GLU A 27 12.40 8.21 9.54
CA GLU A 27 13.30 7.59 10.52
C GLU A 27 14.00 6.38 9.89
N GLU A 28 13.23 5.48 9.29
CA GLU A 28 13.72 4.26 8.66
C GLU A 28 14.69 4.50 7.51
N VAL A 29 14.45 5.55 6.72
CA VAL A 29 15.33 5.93 5.60
C VAL A 29 16.55 6.69 6.09
N LEU A 30 16.42 7.63 7.03
CA LEU A 30 17.57 8.37 7.55
C LEU A 30 18.55 7.46 8.27
N LEU A 31 18.07 6.57 9.13
CA LEU A 31 18.93 5.64 9.87
C LEU A 31 19.66 4.65 8.95
N SER A 32 19.12 4.38 7.75
CA SER A 32 19.78 3.53 6.74
C SER A 32 21.09 4.11 6.22
N THR A 33 21.25 5.44 6.30
CA THR A 33 22.44 6.17 5.86
C THR A 33 23.62 6.04 6.84
N SER A 34 23.40 5.43 8.00
CA SER A 34 24.50 5.00 8.87
C SER A 34 25.33 3.94 8.16
N SER A 35 26.65 4.02 8.24
CA SER A 35 27.52 3.03 7.62
C SER A 35 27.43 1.65 8.27
N SER A 36 27.07 1.59 9.55
CA SER A 36 26.77 0.36 10.30
C SER A 36 25.41 -0.27 9.98
N ALA A 37 24.58 0.37 9.15
CA ALA A 37 23.28 -0.18 8.78
C ALA A 37 23.43 -1.35 7.80
N ASN A 38 22.81 -2.47 8.13
CA ASN A 38 22.84 -3.71 7.33
C ASN A 38 21.55 -3.93 6.53
N SER A 39 20.71 -2.89 6.40
CA SER A 39 19.45 -2.94 5.64
C SER A 39 19.28 -1.65 4.86
N ARG A 40 19.48 -1.73 3.55
CA ARG A 40 19.42 -0.65 2.54
C ARG A 40 18.50 -0.97 1.38
N SER A 41 18.04 -2.21 1.27
CA SER A 41 16.92 -2.61 0.42
C SER A 41 15.58 -2.45 1.17
N ARG A 42 14.66 -1.65 0.62
CA ARG A 42 13.36 -1.31 1.23
C ARG A 42 12.21 -1.38 0.23
N ILE A 43 11.04 -1.78 0.72
CA ILE A 43 9.78 -1.62 0.00
C ILE A 43 8.82 -0.77 0.82
N LEU A 44 8.38 0.35 0.25
CA LEU A 44 7.37 1.24 0.82
C LEU A 44 5.99 0.85 0.29
N ILE A 45 5.13 0.37 1.18
CA ILE A 45 3.80 -0.16 0.86
C ILE A 45 2.73 0.81 1.37
N GLY A 46 1.77 1.16 0.52
CA GLY A 46 0.59 1.92 0.93
C GLY A 46 -0.33 2.28 -0.23
N ALA A 47 -1.62 2.50 0.04
CA ALA A 47 -2.61 2.78 -1.00
C ALA A 47 -2.27 4.00 -1.89
N TYR A 48 -2.94 4.11 -3.04
CA TYR A 48 -2.85 5.31 -3.89
C TYR A 48 -3.22 6.57 -3.10
N GLY A 49 -2.57 7.70 -3.43
CA GLY A 49 -2.90 9.00 -2.84
C GLY A 49 -2.33 9.27 -1.44
N LYS A 50 -1.72 8.29 -0.76
CA LYS A 50 -1.22 8.43 0.62
C LYS A 50 0.09 9.24 0.76
N GLY A 51 0.52 9.95 -0.28
CA GLY A 51 1.71 10.80 -0.22
C GLY A 51 3.06 10.08 -0.27
N LYS A 52 3.13 8.75 -0.55
CA LYS A 52 4.39 7.98 -0.67
C LYS A 52 5.46 8.71 -1.50
N SER A 53 5.14 9.08 -2.74
CA SER A 53 6.08 9.77 -3.62
C SER A 53 6.44 11.18 -3.12
N HIS A 54 5.58 11.85 -2.35
CA HIS A 54 5.90 13.15 -1.73
C HIS A 54 6.86 12.99 -0.54
N ILE A 55 6.64 11.98 0.30
CA ILE A 55 7.55 11.63 1.40
C ILE A 55 8.95 11.31 0.85
N ILE A 56 9.01 10.43 -0.16
CA ILE A 56 10.28 10.05 -0.80
C ILE A 56 10.92 11.24 -1.52
N LEU A 57 10.15 12.10 -2.19
CA LEU A 57 10.66 13.34 -2.77
C LEU A 57 11.40 14.20 -1.73
N VAL A 58 10.78 14.42 -0.58
CA VAL A 58 11.36 15.26 0.49
C VAL A 58 12.59 14.60 1.09
N LEU A 59 12.55 13.29 1.33
CA LEU A 59 13.71 12.52 1.79
C LEU A 59 14.88 12.59 0.81
N MET A 60 14.63 12.34 -0.48
CA MET A 60 15.68 12.40 -1.49
C MET A 60 16.24 13.82 -1.62
N SER A 61 15.38 14.83 -1.57
CA SER A 61 15.83 16.22 -1.53
C SER A 61 16.68 16.51 -0.29
N LEU A 62 16.38 15.95 0.88
CA LEU A 62 17.16 16.14 2.10
C LEU A 62 18.54 15.49 1.97
N LEU A 63 18.58 14.24 1.50
CA LEU A 63 19.80 13.47 1.33
C LEU A 63 20.73 14.02 0.21
N TYR A 64 20.13 14.68 -0.78
CA TYR A 64 20.86 15.21 -1.94
C TYR A 64 21.17 16.71 -1.85
N ARG A 65 20.20 17.57 -1.48
CA ARG A 65 20.34 19.04 -1.56
C ARG A 65 20.93 19.68 -0.32
N LYS A 66 20.71 19.10 0.86
CA LYS A 66 21.31 19.53 2.13
C LYS A 66 21.13 21.02 2.51
N LYS A 67 20.08 21.68 2.01
CA LYS A 67 19.75 23.07 2.37
C LYS A 67 18.78 23.09 3.54
N ILE A 68 19.27 23.40 4.75
CA ILE A 68 18.49 23.31 5.99
C ILE A 68 17.18 24.12 5.95
N ASP A 69 17.20 25.32 5.35
CA ASP A 69 16.05 26.22 5.20
C ASP A 69 14.88 25.61 4.40
N LEU A 70 15.16 24.60 3.56
CA LEU A 70 14.09 23.89 2.83
C LEU A 70 13.30 22.95 3.73
N PHE A 71 13.86 22.53 4.85
CA PHE A 71 13.34 21.46 5.70
C PHE A 71 12.89 21.93 7.07
N GLU A 72 12.79 23.25 7.34
CA GLU A 72 12.39 23.77 8.65
C GLU A 72 11.10 23.12 9.20
N VAL A 73 10.06 23.04 8.37
CA VAL A 73 8.76 22.42 8.75
C VAL A 73 8.96 20.95 9.13
N LEU A 74 9.73 20.22 8.33
CA LEU A 74 10.04 18.81 8.57
C LEU A 74 10.88 18.63 9.85
N LEU A 75 11.96 19.38 9.99
CA LEU A 75 12.88 19.30 11.13
C LEU A 75 12.18 19.66 12.44
N ASN A 76 11.32 20.69 12.45
CA ASN A 76 10.50 21.03 13.62
C ASN A 76 9.58 19.87 14.01
N ARG A 77 8.98 19.20 13.03
CA ARG A 77 8.14 18.02 13.29
C ARG A 77 8.97 16.84 13.81
N ILE A 78 10.11 16.55 13.19
CA ILE A 78 11.04 15.50 13.65
C ILE A 78 11.46 15.76 15.10
N LYS A 79 11.81 17.01 15.45
CA LYS A 79 12.20 17.39 16.82
C LYS A 79 11.10 17.08 17.85
N SER A 80 9.84 17.33 17.49
CA SER A 80 8.70 17.01 18.36
C SER A 80 8.41 15.52 18.46
N TYR A 81 8.83 14.73 17.47
CA TYR A 81 8.60 13.30 17.37
C TYR A 81 9.72 12.49 18.06
N ASN A 82 10.98 12.75 17.71
CA ASN A 82 12.16 12.09 18.25
C ASN A 82 13.37 13.05 18.19
N LEU A 83 13.90 13.44 19.34
CA LEU A 83 15.01 14.39 19.45
C LEU A 83 16.33 13.82 18.90
N ASP A 84 16.57 12.52 19.06
CA ASP A 84 17.78 11.87 18.55
C ASP A 84 17.76 11.80 17.02
N LEU A 85 16.60 11.52 16.43
CA LEU A 85 16.40 11.57 14.98
C LEU A 85 16.60 12.99 14.43
N TYR A 86 16.13 14.01 15.14
CA TYR A 86 16.36 15.40 14.76
C TYR A 86 17.86 15.72 14.72
N ASN A 87 18.59 15.36 15.78
CA ASN A 87 20.04 15.58 15.83
C ASN A 87 20.74 14.82 14.70
N TYR A 88 20.32 13.59 14.41
CA TYR A 88 20.84 12.81 13.29
C TYR A 88 20.59 13.49 11.94
N ALA A 89 19.36 13.97 11.69
CA ALA A 89 18.99 14.64 10.46
C ALA A 89 19.78 15.94 10.25
N VAL A 90 19.92 16.77 11.29
CA VAL A 90 20.72 18.00 11.25
C VAL A 90 22.20 17.68 10.98
N ASN A 91 22.78 16.73 11.71
CA ASN A 91 24.17 16.30 11.49
C ASN A 91 24.39 15.77 10.07
N TYR A 92 23.42 15.05 9.49
CA TYR A 92 23.49 14.62 8.11
C TYR A 92 23.53 15.82 7.16
N ILE A 93 22.59 16.76 7.32
CA ILE A 93 22.47 17.97 6.49
C ILE A 93 23.75 18.83 6.58
N GLU A 94 24.36 18.93 7.76
CA GLU A 94 25.57 19.74 7.99
C GLU A 94 26.88 19.04 7.57
N SER A 95 26.88 17.73 7.41
CA SER A 95 28.07 16.98 7.00
C SER A 95 28.44 17.21 5.52
N ASP A 96 29.45 16.50 5.00
CA ASP A 96 29.72 16.41 3.56
C ASP A 96 28.97 15.25 2.88
N LYS A 97 28.18 14.46 3.64
CA LYS A 97 27.52 13.26 3.11
C LYS A 97 26.45 13.60 2.06
N LYS A 98 26.57 13.10 0.83
CA LYS A 98 25.59 13.35 -0.24
C LYS A 98 25.30 12.06 -1.02
N LEU A 99 24.04 11.74 -1.25
CA LEU A 99 23.66 10.58 -2.07
C LEU A 99 23.06 11.03 -3.39
N LEU A 100 23.46 10.40 -4.50
CA LEU A 100 22.90 10.65 -5.82
C LEU A 100 21.55 9.92 -5.95
N PRO A 101 20.41 10.62 -6.11
CA PRO A 101 19.13 9.95 -6.36
C PRO A 101 19.06 9.46 -7.80
N VAL A 102 18.70 8.19 -7.98
CA VAL A 102 18.42 7.59 -9.30
C VAL A 102 16.98 7.11 -9.34
N ILE A 103 16.16 7.75 -10.17
CA ILE A 103 14.71 7.57 -10.15
C ILE A 103 14.28 6.79 -11.40
N ILE A 104 13.83 5.57 -11.16
CA ILE A 104 13.26 4.70 -12.18
C ILE A 104 11.77 5.05 -12.28
N SER A 105 11.37 5.52 -13.47
CA SER A 105 9.97 5.83 -13.78
C SER A 105 9.56 5.20 -15.11
N GLY A 106 8.34 4.67 -15.17
CA GLY A 106 7.74 4.12 -16.40
C GLY A 106 7.57 2.60 -16.42
N SER A 107 6.81 2.14 -17.42
CA SER A 107 6.55 0.73 -17.71
C SER A 107 7.38 0.32 -18.93
N SER A 108 8.65 -0.02 -18.72
CA SER A 108 9.41 -0.70 -19.78
C SER A 108 9.15 -2.21 -19.70
N ALA A 109 9.33 -2.92 -20.81
CA ALA A 109 9.14 -4.36 -20.85
C ALA A 109 10.25 -5.14 -20.11
N SER A 110 11.38 -4.49 -19.75
CA SER A 110 12.55 -5.14 -19.15
C SER A 110 13.10 -4.36 -17.96
N LEU A 111 13.26 -5.05 -16.82
CA LEU A 111 13.78 -4.46 -15.60
C LEU A 111 15.20 -3.87 -15.80
N THR A 112 16.06 -4.61 -16.51
CA THR A 112 17.42 -4.19 -16.87
C THR A 112 17.42 -2.83 -17.59
N GLN A 113 16.57 -2.66 -18.60
CA GLN A 113 16.51 -1.41 -19.36
C GLN A 113 16.04 -0.23 -18.50
N SER A 114 15.05 -0.46 -17.63
CA SER A 114 14.56 0.56 -16.69
C SER A 114 15.67 1.05 -15.75
N PHE A 115 16.45 0.14 -15.16
CA PHE A 115 17.55 0.49 -14.26
C PHE A 115 18.66 1.24 -15.01
N LEU A 116 19.02 0.80 -16.21
CA LEU A 116 20.09 1.43 -16.99
C LEU A 116 19.73 2.83 -17.47
N GLY A 117 18.52 2.98 -18.03
CA GLY A 117 18.04 4.28 -18.49
C GLY A 117 17.94 5.30 -17.36
N ALA A 118 17.52 4.86 -16.16
CA ALA A 118 17.46 5.74 -14.99
C ALA A 118 18.87 6.20 -14.54
N LEU A 119 19.85 5.29 -14.53
CA LEU A 119 21.23 5.63 -14.17
C LEU A 119 21.83 6.63 -15.16
N GLU A 120 21.72 6.35 -16.46
CA GLU A 120 22.21 7.23 -17.52
C GLU A 120 21.60 8.63 -17.43
N GLN A 121 20.27 8.72 -17.27
CA GLN A 121 19.58 9.99 -17.13
C GLN A 121 20.03 10.78 -15.90
N SER A 122 20.23 10.08 -14.77
CA SER A 122 20.66 10.72 -13.51
C SER A 122 22.10 11.22 -13.61
N LEU A 123 23.01 10.44 -14.20
CA LEU A 123 24.38 10.88 -14.45
C LEU A 123 24.45 12.03 -15.46
N LYS A 124 23.61 12.01 -16.50
CA LYS A 124 23.49 13.10 -17.46
C LYS A 124 23.03 14.41 -16.83
N HIS A 125 22.06 14.35 -15.91
CA HIS A 125 21.57 15.54 -15.23
C HIS A 125 22.65 16.21 -14.37
N GLU A 126 23.61 15.43 -13.86
CA GLU A 126 24.70 15.93 -13.01
C GLU A 126 26.01 16.18 -13.78
N ASP A 127 26.00 16.10 -15.11
CA ASP A 127 27.21 16.20 -15.96
C ASP A 127 28.28 15.13 -15.66
N LEU A 128 27.84 13.93 -15.23
CA LEU A 128 28.68 12.79 -14.83
C LEU A 128 28.60 11.59 -15.79
N LEU A 129 28.21 11.82 -17.05
CA LEU A 129 28.10 10.74 -18.05
C LEU A 129 29.40 9.97 -18.28
N ASN A 130 30.55 10.59 -18.02
CA ASN A 130 31.86 9.94 -18.06
C ASN A 130 32.02 8.80 -17.04
N LEU A 131 31.17 8.75 -15.99
CA LEU A 131 31.15 7.68 -14.99
C LEU A 131 30.43 6.44 -15.48
N MET A 132 29.53 6.57 -16.46
CA MET A 132 28.97 5.39 -17.13
C MET A 132 30.16 4.58 -17.67
N PRO A 133 30.28 3.30 -17.29
CA PRO A 133 31.16 2.38 -17.97
C PRO A 133 30.93 2.52 -19.46
N LYS A 134 32.04 2.39 -20.19
CA LYS A 134 32.13 2.51 -21.64
C LYS A 134 31.40 1.37 -22.37
N THR A 135 30.44 0.73 -21.71
CA THR A 135 29.75 -0.52 -22.03
C THR A 135 29.04 -0.47 -23.37
N ASN A 136 28.52 0.67 -23.81
CA ASN A 136 27.92 0.78 -25.15
C ASN A 136 28.94 0.50 -26.26
N PHE A 137 30.08 1.17 -26.20
CA PHE A 137 31.18 1.00 -27.15
C PHE A 137 31.82 -0.37 -27.00
N MET A 138 32.04 -0.82 -25.76
CA MET A 138 32.60 -2.14 -25.48
C MET A 138 31.67 -3.25 -25.97
N SER A 139 30.35 -3.13 -25.82
CA SER A 139 29.40 -4.13 -26.33
C SER A 139 29.32 -4.11 -27.85
N ALA A 140 29.50 -2.96 -28.50
CA ALA A 140 29.69 -2.92 -29.95
C ALA A 140 30.97 -3.67 -30.35
N ILE A 141 32.09 -3.43 -29.66
CA ILE A 141 33.36 -4.13 -29.87
C ILE A 141 33.21 -5.65 -29.65
N THR A 142 32.65 -6.08 -28.52
CA THR A 142 32.43 -7.51 -28.21
C THR A 142 31.48 -8.17 -29.23
N THR A 143 30.52 -7.43 -29.78
CA THR A 143 29.66 -7.92 -30.84
C THR A 143 30.42 -8.12 -32.15
N ILE A 144 31.31 -7.18 -32.49
CA ILE A 144 32.21 -7.30 -33.65
C ILE A 144 33.15 -8.50 -33.47
N GLU A 145 33.75 -8.67 -32.29
CA GLU A 145 34.59 -9.83 -31.94
C GLU A 145 33.80 -11.16 -31.97
N LEU A 146 32.53 -11.15 -31.55
CA LEU A 146 31.65 -12.32 -31.67
C LEU A 146 31.40 -12.68 -33.13
N TRP A 147 31.20 -11.68 -34.00
CA TRP A 147 31.06 -11.92 -35.43
C TRP A 147 32.34 -12.49 -36.03
N GLU A 148 33.51 -11.98 -35.66
CA GLU A 148 34.80 -12.50 -36.11
C GLU A 148 34.95 -14.00 -35.77
N ASN A 149 34.62 -14.38 -34.54
CA ASN A 149 34.83 -15.73 -34.04
C ASN A 149 33.74 -16.74 -34.43
N SER A 150 32.48 -16.32 -34.46
CA SER A 150 31.31 -17.22 -34.59
C SER A 150 30.45 -16.97 -35.82
N TYR A 151 30.58 -15.82 -36.49
CA TYR A 151 29.77 -15.45 -37.66
C TYR A 151 30.60 -14.76 -38.76
N PRO A 152 31.55 -15.46 -39.41
CA PRO A 152 32.54 -14.84 -40.32
C PRO A 152 31.91 -14.12 -41.53
N GLU A 153 30.76 -14.60 -42.02
CA GLU A 153 30.02 -13.93 -43.10
C GLU A 153 29.44 -12.59 -42.66
N THR A 154 28.96 -12.47 -41.42
CA THR A 154 28.48 -11.22 -40.85
C THR A 154 29.64 -10.24 -40.64
N TYR A 155 30.78 -10.75 -40.17
CA TYR A 155 32.00 -9.95 -39.98
C TYR A 155 32.52 -9.39 -41.31
N ARG A 156 32.56 -10.19 -42.38
CA ARG A 156 32.93 -9.73 -43.72
C ARG A 156 31.98 -8.65 -44.23
N LYS A 157 30.68 -8.85 -44.11
CA LYS A 157 29.66 -7.86 -44.52
C LYS A 157 29.74 -6.57 -43.72
N PHE A 158 30.07 -6.66 -42.43
CA PHE A 158 30.34 -5.50 -41.60
C PHE A 158 31.52 -4.69 -42.16
N GLY A 159 32.65 -5.36 -42.47
CA GLY A 159 33.81 -4.73 -43.09
C GLY A 159 33.52 -4.08 -44.46
N GLU A 160 32.62 -4.65 -45.25
CA GLU A 160 32.18 -4.07 -46.54
C GLU A 160 31.24 -2.87 -46.38
N SER A 161 30.65 -2.70 -45.19
CA SER A 161 29.65 -1.66 -44.91
C SER A 161 30.22 -0.44 -44.19
N ILE A 162 31.51 -0.43 -43.85
CA ILE A 162 32.21 0.66 -43.18
C ILE A 162 33.27 1.28 -44.11
N ASP A 163 33.53 2.59 -43.98
CA ASP A 163 34.47 3.33 -44.85
C ASP A 163 35.95 3.22 -44.42
N VAL A 164 36.22 2.56 -43.30
CA VAL A 164 37.55 2.37 -42.70
C VAL A 164 37.84 0.89 -42.45
N ASN A 165 39.07 0.52 -42.15
CA ASN A 165 39.37 -0.86 -41.75
C ASN A 165 38.67 -1.19 -40.41
N ILE A 166 38.27 -2.45 -40.22
CA ILE A 166 37.61 -2.92 -38.99
C ILE A 166 38.46 -2.63 -37.75
N ASP A 167 39.78 -2.80 -37.82
CA ASP A 167 40.69 -2.50 -36.70
C ASP A 167 40.67 -1.01 -36.31
N GLU A 168 40.59 -0.13 -37.30
CA GLU A 168 40.54 1.34 -37.12
C GLU A 168 39.16 1.77 -36.59
N PHE A 169 38.09 1.09 -37.04
CA PHE A 169 36.75 1.26 -36.49
C PHE A 169 36.67 0.81 -35.02
N ILE A 170 37.26 -0.35 -34.69
CA ILE A 170 37.36 -0.84 -33.31
C ILE A 170 38.19 0.13 -32.46
N LEU A 171 39.27 0.70 -32.99
CA LEU A 171 40.07 1.71 -32.29
C LEU A 171 39.22 2.96 -31.99
N SER A 172 38.43 3.43 -32.96
CA SER A 172 37.52 4.57 -32.80
C SER A 172 36.46 4.29 -31.72
N LEU A 173 35.90 3.08 -31.68
CA LEU A 173 35.00 2.65 -30.59
C LEU A 173 35.73 2.60 -29.23
N LYS A 174 37.00 2.14 -29.19
CA LYS A 174 37.84 2.13 -27.97
C LYS A 174 38.20 3.53 -27.47
N GLU A 175 38.18 4.52 -28.35
CA GLU A 175 38.42 5.94 -28.05
C GLU A 175 37.13 6.73 -27.75
N PHE A 176 35.97 6.05 -27.71
CA PHE A 176 34.64 6.63 -27.44
C PHE A 176 34.16 7.61 -28.52
N ASP A 177 34.50 7.35 -29.78
CA ASP A 177 34.00 8.11 -30.91
C ASP A 177 32.49 7.86 -31.12
N VAL A 178 31.70 8.89 -30.80
CA VAL A 178 30.23 8.86 -30.89
C VAL A 178 29.74 8.58 -32.31
N LEU A 179 30.41 9.12 -33.33
CA LEU A 179 30.01 8.91 -34.73
C LEU A 179 30.25 7.46 -35.15
N ALA A 180 31.34 6.84 -34.69
CA ALA A 180 31.59 5.42 -34.91
C ALA A 180 30.50 4.53 -34.25
N TYR A 181 30.04 4.90 -33.06
CA TYR A 181 28.99 4.16 -32.36
C TYR A 181 27.59 4.32 -32.99
N GLU A 182 27.22 5.53 -33.42
CA GLU A 182 25.99 5.75 -34.17
C GLU A 182 26.00 4.96 -35.49
N HIS A 183 27.12 4.98 -36.21
CA HIS A 183 27.27 4.22 -37.45
C HIS A 183 27.14 2.70 -37.21
N PHE A 184 27.71 2.17 -36.12
CA PHE A 184 27.51 0.77 -35.73
C PHE A 184 26.03 0.43 -35.48
N ASN A 185 25.30 1.30 -34.77
CA ASN A 185 23.87 1.11 -34.48
C ASN A 185 23.00 1.11 -35.75
N GLU A 186 23.35 1.90 -36.76
CA GLU A 186 22.64 1.91 -38.04
C GLU A 186 22.90 0.63 -38.88
N LEU A 187 24.10 0.08 -38.77
CA LEU A 187 24.50 -1.12 -39.51
C LEU A 187 23.99 -2.40 -38.86
N PHE A 188 23.92 -2.45 -37.52
CA PHE A 188 23.58 -3.67 -36.79
C PHE A 188 22.27 -4.33 -37.25
N PRO A 189 21.13 -3.62 -37.40
CA PRO A 189 19.89 -4.25 -37.87
C PRO A 189 20.00 -4.81 -39.30
N LYS A 190 20.76 -4.15 -40.19
CA LYS A 190 20.97 -4.60 -41.57
C LYS A 190 21.75 -5.92 -41.60
N LEU A 191 22.66 -6.10 -40.66
CA LEU A 191 23.54 -7.28 -40.54
C LEU A 191 22.88 -8.44 -39.77
N THR A 192 21.83 -8.16 -39.00
CA THR A 192 21.19 -9.12 -38.08
C THR A 192 19.71 -9.39 -38.40
N SER A 193 19.31 -9.20 -39.67
CA SER A 193 17.93 -9.45 -40.14
C SER A 193 16.86 -8.63 -39.41
N GLY A 194 17.19 -7.39 -39.03
CA GLY A 194 16.28 -6.45 -38.39
C GLY A 194 16.29 -6.48 -36.86
N ALA A 195 17.24 -7.18 -36.22
CA ALA A 195 17.37 -7.13 -34.77
C ALA A 195 17.80 -5.74 -34.28
N ILE A 196 17.30 -5.34 -33.10
CA ILE A 196 17.67 -4.07 -32.47
C ILE A 196 18.90 -4.32 -31.60
N PHE A 197 19.97 -3.53 -31.81
CA PHE A 197 21.14 -3.63 -30.96
C PHE A 197 20.79 -3.21 -29.54
N ASN A 198 21.03 -4.10 -28.58
CA ASN A 198 20.92 -3.79 -27.18
C ASN A 198 22.33 -3.87 -26.56
N PRO A 199 22.99 -2.74 -26.27
CA PRO A 199 24.33 -2.70 -25.71
C PRO A 199 24.44 -3.29 -24.30
N PHE A 200 23.33 -3.78 -23.73
CA PHE A 200 23.25 -4.18 -22.34
C PHE A 200 22.96 -5.66 -22.13
N VAL A 201 22.95 -6.49 -23.19
CA VAL A 201 22.59 -7.91 -23.11
C VAL A 201 23.49 -8.72 -22.17
N ASN A 202 24.74 -8.27 -21.94
CA ASN A 202 25.71 -8.93 -21.06
C ASN A 202 26.22 -8.04 -19.92
N VAL A 203 25.55 -6.91 -19.64
CA VAL A 203 25.97 -6.01 -18.55
C VAL A 203 25.35 -6.48 -17.26
N ASP A 204 26.19 -6.85 -16.28
CA ASP A 204 25.73 -6.99 -14.91
C ASP A 204 25.39 -5.60 -14.36
N VAL A 205 24.09 -5.32 -14.32
CA VAL A 205 23.56 -4.01 -13.89
C VAL A 205 23.92 -3.74 -12.42
N VAL A 206 24.03 -4.78 -11.58
CA VAL A 206 24.37 -4.62 -10.16
C VAL A 206 25.82 -4.17 -10.03
N GLU A 207 26.74 -4.83 -10.75
CA GLU A 207 28.16 -4.45 -10.78
C GLU A 207 28.36 -3.05 -11.36
N LEU A 208 27.63 -2.72 -12.43
CA LEU A 208 27.63 -1.39 -13.02
C LEU A 208 27.27 -0.29 -12.00
N TYR A 209 26.18 -0.49 -11.25
CA TYR A 209 25.75 0.48 -10.23
C TYR A 209 26.76 0.59 -9.09
N GLU A 210 27.41 -0.51 -8.71
CA GLU A 210 28.50 -0.51 -7.72
C GLU A 210 29.71 0.29 -8.23
N ASP A 211 30.13 0.05 -9.47
CA ASP A 211 31.25 0.77 -10.10
C ASP A 211 31.00 2.27 -10.15
N VAL A 212 29.78 2.68 -10.51
CA VAL A 212 29.39 4.09 -10.50
C VAL A 212 29.38 4.62 -9.06
N ALA A 213 28.80 3.90 -8.10
CA ALA A 213 28.78 4.31 -6.68
C ALA A 213 30.20 4.48 -6.11
N ASN A 214 31.16 3.67 -6.55
CA ASN A 214 32.57 3.80 -6.17
C ASN A 214 33.21 5.07 -6.72
N LYS A 215 33.05 5.34 -8.02
CA LYS A 215 33.65 6.51 -8.68
C LYS A 215 33.01 7.83 -8.26
N LEU A 216 31.73 7.80 -7.89
CA LEU A 216 30.97 8.96 -7.41
C LEU A 216 31.62 9.66 -6.20
N LYS A 217 32.42 8.94 -5.40
CA LYS A 217 33.19 9.49 -4.28
C LYS A 217 34.16 10.59 -4.69
N GLU A 218 34.75 10.49 -5.87
CA GLU A 218 35.67 11.49 -6.42
C GLU A 218 34.94 12.80 -6.80
N TYR A 219 33.61 12.74 -6.92
CA TYR A 219 32.74 13.85 -7.32
C TYR A 219 31.90 14.40 -6.15
N GLY A 220 32.25 14.05 -4.90
CA GLY A 220 31.57 14.55 -3.71
C GLY A 220 30.28 13.82 -3.34
N TYR A 221 30.06 12.62 -3.86
CA TYR A 221 28.92 11.76 -3.52
C TYR A 221 29.39 10.53 -2.73
N ASN A 222 28.70 10.19 -1.65
CA ASN A 222 29.05 9.04 -0.82
C ASN A 222 28.44 7.73 -1.30
N GLY A 223 27.51 7.80 -2.26
CA GLY A 223 26.84 6.66 -2.85
C GLY A 223 25.60 7.06 -3.65
N ILE A 224 24.73 6.07 -3.84
CA ILE A 224 23.57 6.14 -4.74
C ILE A 224 22.31 5.69 -4.01
N TYR A 225 21.21 6.40 -4.23
CA TYR A 225 19.90 6.05 -3.71
C TYR A 225 18.93 5.81 -4.87
N ILE A 226 18.58 4.54 -5.10
CA ILE A 226 17.76 4.10 -6.23
C ILE A 226 16.30 4.05 -5.77
N ILE A 227 15.41 4.69 -6.53
CA ILE A 227 13.97 4.72 -6.26
C ILE A 227 13.25 4.17 -7.47
N TYR A 228 12.52 3.08 -7.28
CA TYR A 228 11.56 2.59 -8.26
C TYR A 228 10.16 3.05 -7.86
N ASP A 229 9.74 4.18 -8.42
CA ASP A 229 8.37 4.69 -8.21
C ASP A 229 7.37 3.85 -9.02
N GLU A 230 6.19 3.63 -8.44
CA GLU A 230 5.13 2.80 -9.04
C GLU A 230 5.55 1.34 -9.39
N PHE A 231 6.41 0.71 -8.58
CA PHE A 231 6.83 -0.69 -8.76
C PHE A 231 5.64 -1.67 -8.87
N SER A 232 4.48 -1.34 -8.29
CA SER A 232 3.25 -2.14 -8.50
C SER A 232 2.83 -2.28 -9.95
N LYS A 233 3.04 -1.27 -10.80
CA LYS A 233 2.68 -1.37 -12.22
C LYS A 233 3.48 -2.47 -12.91
N TYR A 234 4.76 -2.58 -12.56
CA TYR A 234 5.62 -3.66 -13.04
C TYR A 234 5.14 -5.03 -12.55
N LEU A 235 4.77 -5.14 -11.27
CA LEU A 235 4.19 -6.39 -10.74
C LEU A 235 2.87 -6.75 -11.46
N GLU A 236 1.99 -5.79 -11.69
CA GLU A 236 0.70 -6.03 -12.35
C GLU A 236 0.84 -6.43 -13.83
N SER A 237 1.74 -5.78 -14.58
CA SER A 237 1.90 -6.05 -16.01
C SER A 237 2.79 -7.25 -16.32
N SER A 238 3.75 -7.53 -15.44
CA SER A 238 4.91 -8.35 -15.79
C SER A 238 5.12 -9.54 -14.86
N ILE A 239 4.38 -9.75 -13.77
CA ILE A 239 4.67 -10.87 -12.85
C ILE A 239 4.55 -12.25 -13.50
N ASP A 240 3.58 -12.44 -14.40
CA ASP A 240 3.38 -13.68 -15.16
C ASP A 240 4.52 -13.91 -16.18
N ASN A 241 4.93 -12.83 -16.86
CA ASN A 241 5.93 -12.86 -17.92
C ASN A 241 7.36 -12.60 -17.43
N ALA A 242 7.56 -12.26 -16.14
CA ALA A 242 8.84 -11.90 -15.56
C ALA A 242 9.82 -13.05 -15.75
N THR A 243 11.00 -12.73 -16.26
CA THR A 243 12.04 -13.73 -16.46
C THR A 243 12.67 -14.10 -15.12
N ILE A 244 13.26 -15.30 -15.03
CA ILE A 244 14.03 -15.70 -13.84
C ILE A 244 15.20 -14.72 -13.60
N SER A 245 15.78 -14.17 -14.68
CA SER A 245 16.79 -13.12 -14.62
C SER A 245 16.29 -11.84 -13.96
N ASP A 246 15.05 -11.40 -14.19
CA ASP A 246 14.52 -10.17 -13.54
C ASP A 246 14.38 -10.36 -12.03
N ILE A 247 13.91 -11.54 -11.61
CA ILE A 247 13.79 -11.88 -10.18
C ILE A 247 15.18 -11.92 -9.54
N LYS A 248 16.14 -12.58 -10.21
CA LYS A 248 17.52 -12.67 -9.75
C LYS A 248 18.17 -11.29 -9.65
N LEU A 249 17.96 -10.42 -10.63
CA LEU A 249 18.46 -9.04 -10.63
C LEU A 249 18.05 -8.28 -9.35
N LEU A 250 16.77 -8.35 -8.95
CA LEU A 250 16.29 -7.70 -7.72
C LEU A 250 16.90 -8.32 -6.45
N GLN A 251 17.09 -9.65 -6.42
CA GLN A 251 17.73 -10.31 -5.28
C GLN A 251 19.19 -9.88 -5.14
N ASP A 252 19.93 -9.88 -6.25
CA ASP A 252 21.34 -9.51 -6.30
C ASP A 252 21.51 -8.02 -5.93
N PHE A 253 20.64 -7.13 -6.44
CA PHE A 253 20.61 -5.73 -6.04
C PHE A 253 20.37 -5.54 -4.54
N ALA A 254 19.40 -6.26 -3.96
CA ALA A 254 19.10 -6.14 -2.53
C ALA A 254 20.29 -6.58 -1.67
N GLU A 255 20.88 -7.72 -2.01
CA GLU A 255 22.07 -8.24 -1.32
C GLU A 255 23.27 -7.30 -1.42
N LYS A 256 23.45 -6.66 -2.58
CA LYS A 256 24.49 -5.66 -2.78
C LYS A 256 24.25 -4.40 -1.95
N CYS A 257 23.02 -3.90 -1.94
CA CYS A 257 22.63 -2.74 -1.13
C CYS A 257 22.91 -2.99 0.36
N ASP A 258 22.48 -4.14 0.87
CA ASP A 258 22.60 -4.47 2.30
C ASP A 258 24.05 -4.68 2.76
N ARG A 259 24.95 -5.04 1.83
CA ARG A 259 26.40 -5.19 2.10
C ARG A 259 27.22 -3.96 1.74
N SER A 260 26.62 -2.90 1.21
CA SER A 260 27.35 -1.78 0.63
C SER A 260 28.16 -0.94 1.62
N GLY A 261 27.98 -1.08 2.94
CA GLY A 261 28.79 -0.38 3.95
C GLY A 261 29.00 1.13 3.68
N GLU A 262 30.24 1.55 3.49
CA GLU A 262 30.60 2.95 3.18
C GLU A 262 30.40 3.34 1.70
N GLN A 263 30.01 2.42 0.81
CA GLN A 263 29.63 2.74 -0.58
C GLN A 263 28.19 3.25 -0.70
N GLN A 264 27.37 3.05 0.34
CA GLN A 264 26.01 3.61 0.44
C GLN A 264 25.15 3.36 -0.81
N MET A 265 24.96 2.10 -1.18
CA MET A 265 23.97 1.71 -2.19
C MET A 265 22.63 1.43 -1.51
N HIS A 266 21.58 2.11 -1.93
CA HIS A 266 20.22 1.95 -1.41
C HIS A 266 19.24 1.68 -2.54
N LEU A 267 18.23 0.85 -2.26
CA LEU A 267 17.15 0.57 -3.20
C LEU A 267 15.80 0.66 -2.47
N MET A 268 14.93 1.54 -2.96
CA MET A 268 13.55 1.72 -2.49
C MET A 268 12.56 1.37 -3.60
N LEU A 269 11.75 0.35 -3.36
CA LEU A 269 10.61 -0.01 -4.22
C LEU A 269 9.33 0.61 -3.65
N ILE A 270 8.54 1.31 -4.45
CA ILE A 270 7.27 1.92 -3.99
C ILE A 270 6.09 1.13 -4.54
N SER A 271 5.25 0.57 -3.65
CA SER A 271 4.13 -0.30 -4.03
C SER A 271 2.82 0.04 -3.31
N HIS A 272 1.69 -0.36 -3.90
CA HIS A 272 0.34 -0.26 -3.34
C HIS A 272 0.00 -1.38 -2.36
N LYS A 273 0.61 -2.54 -2.56
CA LYS A 273 0.41 -3.75 -1.78
C LYS A 273 1.75 -4.45 -1.60
N ASP A 274 1.82 -5.37 -0.64
CA ASP A 274 2.95 -6.27 -0.50
C ASP A 274 3.18 -7.09 -1.79
N ILE A 275 4.43 -7.41 -2.12
CA ILE A 275 4.78 -8.29 -3.26
C ILE A 275 4.00 -9.61 -3.18
N SER A 276 3.84 -10.15 -1.97
CA SER A 276 3.13 -11.40 -1.68
C SER A 276 1.69 -11.39 -2.16
N ASN A 277 1.05 -10.22 -2.23
CA ASN A 277 -0.33 -10.07 -2.68
C ASN A 277 -0.47 -10.10 -4.21
N TYR A 278 0.63 -9.99 -4.96
CA TYR A 278 0.65 -10.13 -6.42
C TYR A 278 0.98 -11.56 -6.85
N ILE A 279 1.53 -12.39 -5.95
CA ILE A 279 1.88 -13.78 -6.24
C ILE A 279 0.61 -14.63 -6.30
N ASP A 280 0.11 -14.94 -7.50
CA ASP A 280 -1.02 -15.86 -7.72
C ASP A 280 -0.55 -17.33 -7.63
N ASN A 281 -1.43 -18.20 -7.15
CA ASN A 281 -1.25 -19.66 -7.11
C ASN A 281 -1.14 -20.30 -8.51
N LYS A 282 -1.41 -19.54 -9.58
CA LYS A 282 -1.25 -19.98 -10.98
C LYS A 282 0.20 -19.89 -11.49
N LEU A 283 1.06 -19.16 -10.80
CA LEU A 283 2.47 -19.03 -11.19
C LEU A 283 3.23 -20.35 -10.97
N PRO A 284 4.22 -20.67 -11.82
CA PRO A 284 5.15 -21.78 -11.57
C PRO A 284 5.83 -21.63 -10.22
N LYS A 285 6.00 -22.75 -9.50
CA LYS A 285 6.58 -22.77 -8.15
C LYS A 285 7.93 -22.04 -8.04
N GLU A 286 8.78 -22.17 -9.04
CA GLU A 286 10.07 -21.50 -9.11
C GLU A 286 9.95 -19.96 -9.08
N LYS A 287 8.97 -19.39 -9.81
CA LYS A 287 8.72 -17.94 -9.78
C LYS A 287 8.12 -17.49 -8.45
N VAL A 288 7.23 -18.30 -7.86
CA VAL A 288 6.65 -18.04 -6.53
C VAL A 288 7.76 -17.97 -5.47
N ASP A 289 8.64 -18.96 -5.45
CA ASP A 289 9.76 -19.02 -4.52
C ASP A 289 10.77 -17.88 -4.78
N GLY A 290 11.01 -17.55 -6.06
CA GLY A 290 11.83 -16.41 -6.46
C GLY A 290 11.30 -15.06 -5.94
N TRP A 291 10.02 -14.76 -6.15
CA TRP A 291 9.38 -13.53 -5.66
C TRP A 291 9.30 -13.45 -4.14
N ARG A 292 9.08 -14.59 -3.46
CA ARG A 292 9.20 -14.67 -1.99
C ARG A 292 10.64 -14.39 -1.53
N GLY A 293 11.63 -14.89 -2.26
CA GLY A 293 13.04 -14.62 -2.03
C GLY A 293 13.39 -13.14 -2.20
N VAL A 294 12.79 -12.46 -3.17
CA VAL A 294 12.89 -10.99 -3.30
C VAL A 294 12.24 -10.36 -2.06
N SER A 295 10.96 -10.60 -1.82
CA SER A 295 10.21 -9.99 -0.72
C SER A 295 10.89 -10.13 0.65
N GLY A 296 11.48 -11.29 0.95
CA GLY A 296 12.16 -11.55 2.22
C GLY A 296 13.50 -10.83 2.40
N ARG A 297 14.12 -10.32 1.33
CA ARG A 297 15.37 -9.53 1.40
C ARG A 297 15.10 -8.04 1.64
N PHE A 298 13.95 -7.53 1.21
CA PHE A 298 13.60 -6.13 1.38
C PHE A 298 12.99 -5.89 2.75
N LYS A 299 13.36 -4.78 3.41
CA LYS A 299 12.65 -4.32 4.60
C LYS A 299 11.31 -3.69 4.21
N HIS A 300 10.22 -4.22 4.76
CA HIS A 300 8.87 -3.74 4.50
C HIS A 300 8.53 -2.55 5.39
N ILE A 301 8.24 -1.40 4.76
CA ILE A 301 7.77 -0.19 5.43
C ILE A 301 6.32 0.02 5.02
N ASN A 302 5.40 -0.24 5.94
CA ASN A 302 3.98 0.00 5.72
C ASN A 302 3.66 1.44 6.08
N LEU A 303 3.22 2.22 5.11
CA LEU A 303 2.64 3.52 5.36
C LEU A 303 1.24 3.31 5.92
N HIS A 304 1.17 3.15 7.24
CA HIS A 304 -0.08 2.93 7.95
C HIS A 304 -1.00 4.15 7.80
N ASN A 305 -2.29 3.88 7.68
CA ASN A 305 -3.30 4.93 7.68
C ASN A 305 -3.37 5.57 9.06
N ASN A 306 -3.01 6.84 9.13
CA ASN A 306 -3.33 7.63 10.30
C ASN A 306 -4.82 8.01 10.25
N PHE A 307 -5.69 7.14 10.76
CA PHE A 307 -7.14 7.41 10.80
C PHE A 307 -7.48 8.66 11.61
N SER A 308 -6.60 9.11 12.52
CA SER A 308 -6.72 10.40 13.21
C SER A 308 -6.88 11.56 12.22
N GLN A 309 -6.07 11.60 11.16
CA GLN A 309 -6.17 12.63 10.12
C GLN A 309 -7.46 12.54 9.33
N MET A 310 -7.94 11.33 9.09
CA MET A 310 -9.23 11.14 8.42
C MET A 310 -10.38 11.67 9.29
N TYR A 311 -10.31 11.49 10.62
CA TYR A 311 -11.28 12.08 11.53
C TYR A 311 -11.22 13.61 11.54
N GLU A 312 -10.03 14.22 11.50
CA GLU A 312 -9.88 15.68 11.38
C GLU A 312 -10.48 16.22 10.06
N ILE A 313 -10.27 15.51 8.96
CA ILE A 313 -10.87 15.85 7.66
C ILE A 313 -12.39 15.72 7.74
N MET A 314 -12.92 14.61 8.28
CA MET A 314 -14.35 14.40 8.47
C MET A 314 -14.97 15.52 9.33
N ALA A 315 -14.33 15.87 10.45
CA ALA A 315 -14.73 16.96 11.31
C ALA A 315 -14.78 18.32 10.59
N THR A 316 -13.81 18.57 9.71
CA THR A 316 -13.75 19.81 8.92
C THR A 316 -14.88 19.89 7.87
N VAL A 317 -15.28 18.74 7.31
CA VAL A 317 -16.38 18.66 6.33
C VAL A 317 -17.73 18.90 7.03
N ILE A 318 -17.91 18.40 8.25
CA ILE A 318 -19.14 18.53 9.01
C ILE A 318 -19.20 19.90 9.69
N LYS A 319 -19.65 20.90 8.92
CA LYS A 319 -19.80 22.29 9.37
C LYS A 319 -20.89 22.41 10.42
N LYS A 320 -20.57 23.09 11.51
CA LYS A 320 -21.50 23.38 12.61
C LYS A 320 -21.63 24.89 12.76
N ASP A 321 -22.86 25.39 12.84
CA ASP A 321 -23.08 26.77 13.23
C ASP A 321 -22.67 26.94 14.70
N ASN A 322 -21.74 27.85 14.98
CA ASN A 322 -21.13 27.97 16.31
C ASN A 322 -22.18 28.24 17.40
N LYS A 323 -23.19 29.06 17.11
CA LYS A 323 -24.18 29.50 18.10
C LYS A 323 -25.17 28.38 18.41
N PHE A 324 -25.66 27.71 17.38
CA PHE A 324 -26.50 26.52 17.52
C PHE A 324 -25.74 25.40 18.22
N TRP A 325 -24.49 25.14 17.81
CA TRP A 325 -23.69 24.04 18.34
C TRP A 325 -23.43 24.17 19.83
N SER A 326 -23.02 25.34 20.32
CA SER A 326 -22.81 25.56 21.75
C SER A 326 -24.08 25.32 22.59
N GLN A 327 -25.25 25.75 22.09
CA GLN A 327 -26.53 25.51 22.75
C GLN A 327 -26.92 24.03 22.72
N PHE A 328 -26.71 23.37 21.58
CA PHE A 328 -27.01 21.96 21.40
C PHE A 328 -26.14 21.07 22.31
N THR A 329 -24.84 21.36 22.40
CA THR A 329 -23.91 20.61 23.25
C THR A 329 -24.23 20.79 24.73
N GLU A 330 -24.67 21.97 25.17
CA GLU A 330 -25.05 22.17 26.58
C GLU A 330 -26.39 21.48 26.89
N LYS A 331 -27.37 21.52 25.99
CA LYS A 331 -28.64 20.78 26.13
C LYS A 331 -28.40 19.26 26.23
N ASN A 332 -27.51 18.71 25.40
CA ASN A 332 -27.25 17.28 25.29
C ASN A 332 -25.97 16.81 26.01
N LYS A 333 -25.50 17.59 26.99
CA LYS A 333 -24.23 17.36 27.69
C LYS A 333 -24.14 15.99 28.36
N ILE A 334 -25.26 15.46 28.85
CA ILE A 334 -25.34 14.14 29.48
C ILE A 334 -25.10 13.04 28.45
N CYS A 335 -25.72 13.13 27.26
CA CYS A 335 -25.54 12.18 26.16
C CYS A 335 -24.08 12.16 25.69
N PHE A 336 -23.48 13.33 25.46
CA PHE A 336 -22.08 13.43 25.05
C PHE A 336 -21.13 12.87 26.12
N ARG A 337 -21.35 13.16 27.41
CA ARG A 337 -20.55 12.58 28.50
C ARG A 337 -20.67 11.06 28.54
N SER A 338 -21.88 10.52 28.42
CA SER A 338 -22.10 9.07 28.41
C SER A 338 -21.36 8.41 27.25
N LEU A 339 -21.42 8.97 26.03
CA LEU A 339 -20.64 8.49 24.89
C LEU A 339 -19.13 8.53 25.19
N MET A 340 -18.65 9.65 25.74
CA MET A 340 -17.24 9.84 26.04
C MET A 340 -16.72 8.83 27.05
N ASP A 341 -17.47 8.58 28.13
CA ASP A 341 -17.10 7.62 29.17
C ASP A 341 -17.08 6.19 28.62
N ARG A 342 -18.08 5.79 27.82
CA ARG A 342 -18.13 4.44 27.20
C ARG A 342 -16.95 4.18 26.26
N TYR A 343 -16.62 5.14 25.40
CA TYR A 343 -15.56 4.96 24.39
C TYR A 343 -14.15 5.26 24.90
N LYS A 344 -14.02 5.88 26.07
CA LYS A 344 -12.74 6.02 26.77
C LYS A 344 -12.21 4.67 27.28
N GLU A 345 -13.11 3.75 27.66
CA GLU A 345 -12.74 2.44 28.17
C GLU A 345 -12.59 1.36 27.08
N ASN A 346 -13.21 1.52 25.91
CA ASN A 346 -13.30 0.44 24.91
C ASN A 346 -12.19 0.39 23.84
N ASN A 347 -11.12 1.17 23.96
CA ASN A 347 -9.95 1.21 23.04
C ASN A 347 -10.28 1.39 21.55
N LEU A 348 -11.50 1.81 21.17
CA LEU A 348 -11.88 2.02 19.77
C LEU A 348 -11.10 3.19 19.15
N PHE A 349 -10.80 4.21 19.94
CA PHE A 349 -10.03 5.39 19.56
C PHE A 349 -8.82 5.57 20.48
N ASP A 350 -7.76 6.15 19.95
CA ASP A 350 -6.64 6.60 20.76
C ASP A 350 -7.10 7.86 21.54
N ASN A 351 -6.59 8.09 22.75
CA ASN A 351 -7.10 9.15 23.65
C ASN A 351 -7.11 10.56 23.02
N PHE A 352 -6.18 10.84 22.10
CA PHE A 352 -6.11 12.12 21.39
C PHE A 352 -7.22 12.30 20.35
N ASP A 353 -7.75 11.21 19.81
CA ASP A 353 -8.76 11.23 18.74
C ASP A 353 -10.19 11.17 19.27
N LEU A 354 -10.38 10.72 20.51
CA LEU A 354 -11.70 10.47 21.08
C LEU A 354 -12.59 11.73 21.01
N ASN A 355 -12.05 12.90 21.32
CA ASN A 355 -12.84 14.14 21.30
C ASN A 355 -13.24 14.51 19.87
N THR A 356 -12.31 14.43 18.93
CA THR A 356 -12.58 14.67 17.51
C THR A 356 -13.63 13.69 16.98
N ALA A 357 -13.51 12.41 17.33
CA ALA A 357 -14.39 11.35 16.85
C ALA A 357 -15.83 11.45 17.38
N ILE A 358 -16.04 11.97 18.59
CA ILE A 358 -17.35 12.09 19.22
C ILE A 358 -17.97 13.49 19.03
N MET A 359 -17.21 14.54 19.30
CA MET A 359 -17.71 15.92 19.25
C MET A 359 -17.65 16.50 17.84
N ASP A 360 -16.48 16.41 17.21
CA ASP A 360 -16.25 17.09 15.93
C ASP A 360 -16.78 16.30 14.73
N CYS A 361 -16.91 14.98 14.85
CA CYS A 361 -17.56 14.13 13.84
C CYS A 361 -19.06 13.95 14.06
N TYR A 362 -19.66 14.57 15.09
CA TYR A 362 -21.12 14.55 15.29
C TYR A 362 -21.85 15.08 14.03
N PRO A 363 -22.89 14.39 13.51
CA PRO A 363 -23.77 13.42 14.19
C PRO A 363 -23.43 11.94 13.98
N LEU A 364 -22.21 11.59 13.58
CA LEU A 364 -21.83 10.19 13.41
C LEU A 364 -21.70 9.49 14.77
N HIS A 365 -22.27 8.29 14.90
CA HIS A 365 -22.02 7.42 16.05
C HIS A 365 -20.51 7.07 16.10
N PRO A 366 -19.87 6.89 17.27
CA PRO A 366 -18.42 6.62 17.31
C PRO A 366 -18.01 5.37 16.52
N ILE A 367 -18.81 4.30 16.55
CA ILE A 367 -18.59 3.12 15.69
C ILE A 367 -18.72 3.47 14.20
N SER A 368 -19.65 4.34 13.83
CA SER A 368 -19.80 4.85 12.44
C SER A 368 -18.60 5.68 12.03
N THR A 369 -18.12 6.58 12.90
CA THR A 369 -16.89 7.37 12.70
C THR A 369 -15.68 6.47 12.48
N PHE A 370 -15.58 5.36 13.21
CA PHE A 370 -14.50 4.39 13.05
C PHE A 370 -14.60 3.60 11.73
N ILE A 371 -15.80 3.11 11.39
CA ILE A 371 -16.03 2.25 10.21
C ILE A 371 -15.89 3.03 8.91
N LEU A 372 -16.47 4.22 8.83
CA LEU A 372 -16.65 4.97 7.59
C LEU A 372 -15.34 5.17 6.78
N PRO A 373 -14.25 5.73 7.35
CA PRO A 373 -13.01 5.93 6.58
C PRO A 373 -12.35 4.60 6.19
N ARG A 374 -12.41 3.58 7.07
CA ARG A 374 -11.86 2.25 6.81
C ARG A 374 -12.58 1.53 5.67
N LEU A 375 -13.90 1.62 5.65
CA LEU A 375 -14.73 1.01 4.63
C LEU A 375 -14.58 1.74 3.28
N SER A 376 -14.55 3.08 3.30
CA SER A 376 -14.31 3.91 2.11
C SER A 376 -13.00 3.54 1.43
N GLU A 377 -11.95 3.28 2.21
CA GLU A 377 -10.66 2.85 1.70
C GLU A 377 -10.70 1.45 1.10
N LYS A 378 -11.33 0.48 1.78
CA LYS A 378 -11.39 -0.91 1.32
C LYS A 378 -12.20 -1.09 0.03
N VAL A 379 -13.34 -0.40 -0.10
CA VAL A 379 -14.34 -0.69 -1.14
C VAL A 379 -14.24 0.27 -2.31
N ALA A 380 -13.89 1.54 -2.07
CA ALA A 380 -13.88 2.56 -3.11
C ALA A 380 -12.49 3.12 -3.43
N GLN A 381 -11.45 2.75 -2.67
CA GLN A 381 -10.07 3.21 -2.81
C GLN A 381 -9.94 4.74 -2.96
N ASN A 382 -10.90 5.52 -2.45
CA ASN A 382 -10.98 6.94 -2.75
C ASN A 382 -11.63 7.73 -1.61
N GLU A 383 -10.92 8.77 -1.15
CA GLU A 383 -11.42 9.78 -0.22
C GLU A 383 -12.68 10.48 -0.76
N ARG A 384 -12.87 10.55 -2.09
CA ARG A 384 -14.08 11.08 -2.73
C ARG A 384 -15.35 10.39 -2.23
N THR A 385 -15.33 9.09 -1.94
CA THR A 385 -16.52 8.37 -1.44
C THR A 385 -16.87 8.81 -0.02
N LEU A 386 -15.86 8.94 0.85
CA LEU A 386 -16.00 9.54 2.18
C LEU A 386 -16.59 10.96 2.09
N PHE A 387 -16.02 11.83 1.25
CA PHE A 387 -16.54 13.18 1.05
C PHE A 387 -17.96 13.20 0.49
N THR A 388 -18.27 12.32 -0.46
CA THR A 388 -19.61 12.23 -1.08
C THR A 388 -20.65 11.80 -0.05
N PHE A 389 -20.33 10.82 0.80
CA PHE A 389 -21.20 10.42 1.90
C PHE A 389 -21.51 11.58 2.86
N LEU A 390 -20.50 12.39 3.19
CA LEU A 390 -20.62 13.48 4.16
C LEU A 390 -21.27 14.76 3.61
N SER A 391 -21.16 15.03 2.31
CA SER A 391 -21.50 16.34 1.74
C SER A 391 -22.55 16.34 0.63
N SER A 392 -22.84 15.19 0.00
CA SER A 392 -23.83 15.13 -1.08
C SER A 392 -25.27 14.97 -0.56
N ASP A 393 -26.25 15.29 -1.40
CA ASP A 393 -27.69 15.13 -1.12
C ASP A 393 -28.26 13.81 -1.69
N ASN A 394 -27.40 12.80 -1.90
CA ASN A 394 -27.82 11.51 -2.45
C ASN A 394 -28.53 10.64 -1.40
N LYS A 395 -29.13 9.54 -1.86
CA LYS A 395 -29.73 8.54 -0.96
C LYS A 395 -28.67 7.93 -0.03
N TYR A 396 -29.03 7.73 1.23
CA TYR A 396 -28.21 7.20 2.32
C TYR A 396 -26.95 8.04 2.63
N THR A 397 -27.06 9.37 2.51
CA THR A 397 -25.98 10.31 2.87
C THR A 397 -26.25 11.02 4.18
N LEU A 398 -25.23 11.67 4.74
CA LEU A 398 -25.34 12.43 5.98
C LEU A 398 -26.44 13.51 5.91
N ASN A 399 -26.51 14.24 4.79
CA ASN A 399 -27.52 15.28 4.60
C ASN A 399 -28.94 14.70 4.56
N GLU A 400 -29.16 13.56 3.90
CA GLU A 400 -30.47 12.90 3.89
C GLU A 400 -30.86 12.41 5.28
N PHE A 401 -29.92 11.82 6.02
CA PHE A 401 -30.13 11.39 7.42
C PHE A 401 -30.59 12.57 8.29
N LEU A 402 -29.88 13.70 8.21
CA LEU A 402 -30.20 14.89 8.99
C LEU A 402 -31.58 15.48 8.65
N ARG A 403 -31.99 15.46 7.38
CA ARG A 403 -33.32 15.96 6.96
C ARG A 403 -34.46 15.05 7.42
N LYS A 404 -34.21 13.75 7.59
CA LYS A 404 -35.21 12.76 8.02
C LYS A 404 -35.29 12.60 9.53
N SER A 405 -34.25 12.98 10.26
CA SER A 405 -34.24 12.80 11.71
C SER A 405 -35.12 13.81 12.42
N ASN A 406 -35.99 13.31 13.28
CA ASN A 406 -36.88 14.10 14.15
C ASN A 406 -36.52 13.93 15.65
N THR A 407 -35.40 13.30 15.97
CA THR A 407 -34.98 13.08 17.36
C THR A 407 -34.31 14.32 17.95
N GLU A 408 -34.42 14.51 19.27
CA GLU A 408 -33.69 15.60 19.94
C GLU A 408 -32.17 15.44 19.88
N PHE A 409 -31.71 14.20 19.74
CA PHE A 409 -30.31 13.83 19.59
C PHE A 409 -30.14 12.90 18.38
N PRO A 410 -30.02 13.44 17.15
CA PRO A 410 -29.80 12.62 15.96
C PRO A 410 -28.41 11.97 16.03
N ILE A 411 -28.35 10.65 15.80
CA ILE A 411 -27.08 9.91 15.75
C ILE A 411 -27.11 8.88 14.62
N LEU A 412 -26.13 8.93 13.73
CA LEU A 412 -26.04 8.07 12.55
C LEU A 412 -25.31 6.78 12.91
N THR A 413 -26.06 5.69 12.99
CA THR A 413 -25.58 4.34 13.35
C THR A 413 -25.01 3.57 12.15
N PRO A 414 -24.20 2.52 12.39
CA PRO A 414 -23.44 1.85 11.33
C PRO A 414 -24.30 1.25 10.21
N ASP A 415 -25.53 0.81 10.51
CA ASP A 415 -26.46 0.30 9.51
C ASP A 415 -26.73 1.28 8.35
N TYR A 416 -26.73 2.59 8.63
CA TYR A 416 -26.93 3.61 7.60
C TYR A 416 -25.74 3.68 6.63
N ILE A 417 -24.52 3.44 7.14
CA ILE A 417 -23.31 3.32 6.30
C ILE A 417 -23.44 2.08 5.40
N TYR A 418 -23.94 0.96 5.92
CA TYR A 418 -24.14 -0.25 5.11
C TYR A 418 -25.03 0.05 3.89
N ASP A 419 -26.14 0.75 4.09
CA ASP A 419 -27.09 1.05 3.01
C ASP A 419 -26.50 1.96 1.93
N TYR A 420 -25.61 2.89 2.30
CA TYR A 420 -24.87 3.70 1.34
C TYR A 420 -23.87 2.88 0.52
N PHE A 421 -23.15 1.96 1.16
CA PHE A 421 -22.12 1.15 0.50
C PHE A 421 -22.66 -0.12 -0.18
N GLU A 422 -23.91 -0.52 0.08
CA GLU A 422 -24.55 -1.72 -0.50
C GLU A 422 -24.39 -1.82 -2.02
N PRO A 423 -24.63 -0.74 -2.81
CA PRO A 423 -24.48 -0.80 -4.26
C PRO A 423 -23.03 -1.00 -4.70
N LEU A 424 -22.05 -0.62 -3.87
CA LEU A 424 -20.63 -0.84 -4.11
C LEU A 424 -20.25 -2.28 -3.77
N PHE A 425 -20.71 -2.82 -2.64
CA PHE A 425 -20.49 -4.22 -2.29
C PHE A 425 -21.01 -5.18 -3.35
N ARG A 426 -22.14 -4.86 -3.97
CA ARG A 426 -22.73 -5.65 -5.06
C ARG A 426 -21.86 -5.69 -6.32
N LYS A 427 -21.04 -4.67 -6.55
CA LYS A 427 -20.14 -4.55 -7.71
C LYS A 427 -18.77 -5.17 -7.50
N GLU A 428 -18.44 -5.56 -6.27
CA GLU A 428 -17.18 -6.23 -5.96
C GLU A 428 -17.03 -7.56 -6.71
N ILE A 429 -15.78 -7.97 -6.93
CA ILE A 429 -15.47 -9.24 -7.59
C ILE A 429 -16.01 -10.38 -6.72
N TYR A 430 -16.63 -11.39 -7.35
CA TYR A 430 -17.31 -12.49 -6.65
C TYR A 430 -16.41 -13.30 -5.71
N THR A 431 -15.10 -13.30 -5.94
CA THR A 431 -14.10 -13.99 -5.11
C THR A 431 -13.66 -13.20 -3.88
N SER A 432 -13.95 -11.89 -3.83
CA SER A 432 -13.58 -11.02 -2.72
C SER A 432 -14.33 -11.38 -1.45
N ASP A 433 -13.68 -11.17 -0.30
CA ASP A 433 -14.30 -11.46 1.00
C ASP A 433 -15.44 -10.49 1.32
N ILE A 434 -15.35 -9.23 0.86
CA ILE A 434 -16.43 -8.24 0.95
C ILE A 434 -17.69 -8.75 0.23
N TYR A 435 -17.56 -9.25 -1.00
CA TYR A 435 -18.70 -9.79 -1.74
C TYR A 435 -19.29 -11.02 -1.06
N LYS A 436 -18.46 -11.93 -0.50
CA LYS A 436 -18.95 -13.09 0.24
C LYS A 436 -19.76 -12.68 1.47
N ILE A 437 -19.26 -11.71 2.25
CA ILE A 437 -19.98 -11.18 3.42
C ILE A 437 -21.28 -10.51 2.97
N TYR A 438 -21.24 -9.67 1.93
CA TYR A 438 -22.43 -9.02 1.37
C TYR A 438 -23.50 -10.03 0.92
N SER A 439 -23.09 -11.07 0.17
CA SER A 439 -23.98 -12.12 -0.32
C SER A 439 -24.67 -12.84 0.84
N LEU A 440 -23.89 -13.26 1.85
CA LEU A 440 -24.41 -13.88 3.06
C LEU A 440 -25.38 -12.95 3.80
N THR A 441 -24.99 -11.70 4.01
CA THR A 441 -25.79 -10.69 4.71
C THR A 441 -27.10 -10.43 3.99
N SER A 442 -27.07 -10.29 2.67
CA SER A 442 -28.25 -10.06 1.82
C SER A 442 -29.26 -11.22 1.90
N LYS A 443 -28.79 -12.46 1.99
CA LYS A 443 -29.68 -13.63 2.16
C LYS A 443 -30.37 -13.63 3.51
N VAL A 444 -29.65 -13.27 4.58
CA VAL A 444 -30.21 -13.18 5.94
C VAL A 444 -31.19 -12.01 6.04
N LEU A 445 -30.84 -10.84 5.50
CA LEU A 445 -31.70 -9.65 5.51
C LEU A 445 -33.05 -9.88 4.83
N ARG A 446 -33.13 -10.72 3.78
CA ARG A 446 -34.41 -11.08 3.12
C ARG A 446 -35.43 -11.78 4.03
N ARG A 447 -35.00 -12.33 5.16
CA ARG A 447 -35.85 -13.02 6.13
C ARG A 447 -36.27 -12.13 7.29
N LEU A 448 -35.72 -10.93 7.37
CA LEU A 448 -35.97 -9.96 8.42
C LEU A 448 -36.86 -8.84 7.88
N GLU A 449 -37.59 -8.19 8.78
CA GLU A 449 -38.36 -7.02 8.42
C GLU A 449 -37.43 -5.85 8.08
N ASN A 450 -37.75 -5.12 7.02
CA ASN A 450 -36.97 -3.95 6.60
C ASN A 450 -36.98 -2.89 7.70
N ASP A 451 -35.83 -2.23 7.90
CA ASP A 451 -35.61 -1.16 8.91
C ASP A 451 -35.83 -1.56 10.39
N SER A 452 -36.06 -2.84 10.68
CA SER A 452 -36.11 -3.38 12.04
C SER A 452 -34.76 -3.34 12.74
N LEU A 453 -34.74 -3.29 14.08
CA LEU A 453 -33.50 -3.40 14.87
C LEU A 453 -32.70 -4.67 14.52
N SER A 454 -33.38 -5.78 14.22
CA SER A 454 -32.76 -7.01 13.73
C SER A 454 -31.94 -6.78 12.46
N SER A 455 -32.52 -6.08 11.48
CA SER A 455 -31.83 -5.76 10.22
C SER A 455 -30.60 -4.86 10.44
N LYS A 456 -30.72 -3.87 11.33
CA LYS A 456 -29.63 -2.94 11.66
C LYS A 456 -28.44 -3.64 12.32
N ILE A 457 -28.72 -4.51 13.29
CA ILE A 457 -27.69 -5.33 13.95
C ILE A 457 -26.96 -6.21 12.94
N ILE A 458 -27.68 -6.88 12.03
CA ILE A 458 -27.06 -7.71 10.98
C ILE A 458 -26.15 -6.88 10.07
N LYS A 459 -26.61 -5.71 9.61
CA LYS A 459 -25.80 -4.78 8.81
C LYS A 459 -24.52 -4.35 9.56
N THR A 460 -24.63 -4.11 10.86
CA THR A 460 -23.47 -3.72 11.70
C THR A 460 -22.45 -4.84 11.84
N ILE A 461 -22.91 -6.06 12.14
CA ILE A 461 -22.02 -7.23 12.21
C ILE A 461 -21.32 -7.42 10.86
N ALA A 462 -22.04 -7.29 9.74
CA ALA A 462 -21.45 -7.37 8.40
C ALA A 462 -20.34 -6.34 8.20
N LEU A 463 -20.57 -5.07 8.57
CA LEU A 463 -19.56 -4.02 8.48
C LEU A 463 -18.32 -4.29 9.34
N ILE A 464 -18.51 -4.81 10.57
CA ILE A 464 -17.38 -5.20 11.44
C ILE A 464 -16.51 -6.26 10.74
N TYR A 465 -17.13 -7.27 10.13
CA TYR A 465 -16.41 -8.29 9.36
C TYR A 465 -15.83 -7.79 8.04
N MET A 466 -16.36 -6.72 7.44
CA MET A 466 -15.75 -6.10 6.25
C MET A 466 -14.53 -5.26 6.64
N VAL A 467 -14.56 -4.59 7.79
CA VAL A 467 -13.45 -3.76 8.28
C VAL A 467 -12.30 -4.62 8.84
N GLU A 468 -12.59 -5.75 9.50
CA GLU A 468 -11.60 -6.72 10.01
C GLU A 468 -10.63 -6.16 11.05
N GLN A 469 -11.07 -5.20 11.88
CA GLN A 469 -10.27 -4.59 12.94
C GLN A 469 -10.73 -5.09 14.33
N PHE A 470 -10.75 -6.41 14.52
CA PHE A 470 -11.36 -7.06 15.69
C PHE A 470 -10.71 -6.71 17.04
N GLU A 471 -9.47 -6.21 17.03
CA GLU A 471 -8.79 -5.74 18.25
C GLU A 471 -9.43 -4.46 18.80
N LYS A 472 -9.84 -3.54 17.93
CA LYS A 472 -10.49 -2.27 18.30
C LYS A 472 -12.02 -2.35 18.22
N LEU A 473 -12.55 -3.13 17.28
CA LEU A 473 -14.00 -3.27 17.02
C LEU A 473 -14.41 -4.75 16.95
N PRO A 474 -14.44 -5.48 18.07
CA PRO A 474 -14.89 -6.87 18.10
C PRO A 474 -16.43 -6.98 17.94
N PRO A 475 -16.96 -7.99 17.23
CA PRO A 475 -18.41 -8.20 17.06
C PRO A 475 -19.00 -8.88 18.31
N THR A 476 -18.89 -8.26 19.48
CA THR A 476 -19.41 -8.78 20.74
C THR A 476 -20.78 -8.21 21.06
N HIS A 477 -21.48 -8.87 21.99
CA HIS A 477 -22.73 -8.36 22.55
C HIS A 477 -22.60 -6.92 23.06
N SER A 478 -21.55 -6.61 23.83
CA SER A 478 -21.31 -5.26 24.35
C SER A 478 -21.19 -4.23 23.23
N MET A 479 -20.44 -4.55 22.17
CA MET A 479 -20.25 -3.63 21.05
C MET A 479 -21.55 -3.35 20.29
N ILE A 480 -22.43 -4.36 20.16
CA ILE A 480 -23.75 -4.17 19.54
C ILE A 480 -24.67 -3.34 20.44
N VAL A 481 -24.62 -3.55 21.76
CA VAL A 481 -25.35 -2.69 22.71
C VAL A 481 -24.88 -1.23 22.56
N ASP A 482 -23.56 -1.00 22.58
CA ASP A 482 -22.99 0.34 22.45
C ASP A 482 -23.39 1.02 21.13
N ALA A 483 -23.54 0.26 20.05
CA ALA A 483 -23.95 0.76 18.73
C ALA A 483 -25.38 1.30 18.68
N TYR A 484 -26.28 0.81 19.53
CA TYR A 484 -27.73 1.05 19.39
C TYR A 484 -28.40 1.63 20.64
N ILE A 485 -27.72 1.71 21.77
CA ILE A 485 -28.34 2.16 23.04
C ILE A 485 -28.94 3.57 22.95
N GLU A 486 -28.38 4.46 22.12
CA GLU A 486 -28.91 5.81 21.90
C GLU A 486 -30.13 5.85 20.95
N THR A 487 -30.46 4.72 20.33
CA THR A 487 -31.56 4.60 19.35
C THR A 487 -32.79 3.86 19.89
N VAL A 488 -32.68 3.26 21.08
CA VAL A 488 -33.75 2.49 21.73
C VAL A 488 -34.02 3.04 23.13
N PRO A 489 -35.24 2.89 23.67
CA PRO A 489 -35.57 3.31 25.03
C PRO A 489 -34.95 2.41 26.12
N ASP A 490 -34.69 1.12 25.82
CA ASP A 490 -34.22 0.14 26.80
C ASP A 490 -33.22 -0.86 26.17
N ILE A 491 -32.15 -1.17 26.91
CA ILE A 491 -31.18 -2.21 26.57
C ILE A 491 -31.83 -3.60 26.39
N LEU A 492 -32.94 -3.86 27.08
CA LEU A 492 -33.70 -5.11 26.95
C LEU A 492 -34.18 -5.36 25.51
N GLU A 493 -34.48 -4.31 24.75
CA GLU A 493 -34.90 -4.42 23.36
C GLU A 493 -33.76 -4.99 22.49
N ILE A 494 -32.53 -4.51 22.70
CA ILE A 494 -31.34 -5.01 22.00
C ILE A 494 -31.06 -6.46 22.41
N ASN A 495 -31.13 -6.76 23.71
CA ASN A 495 -30.88 -8.09 24.24
C ASN A 495 -31.88 -9.13 23.71
N ASN A 496 -33.18 -8.78 23.65
CA ASN A 496 -34.22 -9.64 23.11
C ASN A 496 -34.04 -9.83 21.59
N THR A 497 -33.70 -8.76 20.87
CA THR A 497 -33.43 -8.84 19.43
C THR A 497 -32.23 -9.75 19.13
N LEU A 498 -31.17 -9.67 19.93
CA LEU A 498 -30.01 -10.56 19.78
C LEU A 498 -30.37 -12.03 20.05
N LYS A 499 -31.20 -12.31 21.07
CA LYS A 499 -31.72 -13.66 21.33
C LYS A 499 -32.53 -14.19 20.16
N GLU A 500 -33.46 -13.39 19.63
CA GLU A 500 -34.25 -13.79 18.46
C GLU A 500 -33.39 -14.07 17.23
N LEU A 501 -32.37 -13.25 16.97
CA LEU A 501 -31.45 -13.47 15.86
C LEU A 501 -30.64 -14.76 16.00
N ILE A 502 -30.30 -15.16 17.23
CA ILE A 502 -29.64 -16.44 17.52
C ILE A 502 -30.63 -17.60 17.32
N GLU A 503 -31.85 -17.49 17.85
CA GLU A 503 -32.90 -18.51 17.74
C GLU A 503 -33.33 -18.73 16.28
N LYS A 504 -33.37 -17.68 15.47
CA LYS A 504 -33.65 -17.74 14.02
C LYS A 504 -32.44 -18.15 13.17
N ASP A 505 -31.34 -18.60 13.79
CA ASP A 505 -30.10 -19.04 13.12
C ASP A 505 -29.47 -17.97 12.20
N CYS A 506 -29.79 -16.68 12.41
CA CYS A 506 -29.26 -15.56 11.63
C CYS A 506 -27.85 -15.16 12.09
N ILE A 507 -27.57 -15.32 13.39
CA ILE A 507 -26.25 -15.13 13.97
C ILE A 507 -25.87 -16.29 14.89
N VAL A 508 -24.57 -16.57 15.03
CA VAL A 508 -24.03 -17.58 15.93
C VAL A 508 -22.78 -17.08 16.66
N TYR A 509 -22.52 -17.66 17.83
CA TYR A 509 -21.23 -17.48 18.49
C TYR A 509 -20.17 -18.38 17.85
N LEU A 510 -19.15 -17.77 17.23
CA LEU A 510 -18.08 -18.47 16.52
C LEU A 510 -17.22 -19.31 17.48
N LYS A 511 -16.89 -18.74 18.65
CA LYS A 511 -16.28 -19.41 19.79
C LYS A 511 -16.86 -18.80 21.08
N ARG A 512 -17.30 -19.64 22.03
CA ARG A 512 -17.83 -19.15 23.32
C ARG A 512 -16.79 -18.40 24.16
N SER A 513 -15.50 -18.64 23.93
CA SER A 513 -14.40 -18.03 24.69
C SER A 513 -14.14 -16.55 24.37
N ASN A 514 -14.44 -16.09 23.15
CA ASN A 514 -14.25 -14.68 22.76
C ASN A 514 -15.58 -13.91 22.56
N GLY A 515 -16.72 -14.60 22.57
CA GLY A 515 -18.04 -13.97 22.46
C GLY A 515 -18.34 -13.36 21.09
N TYR A 516 -17.61 -13.74 20.04
CA TYR A 516 -17.80 -13.14 18.70
C TYR A 516 -19.07 -13.67 18.04
N LEU A 517 -19.95 -12.73 17.68
CA LEU A 517 -21.13 -12.95 16.87
C LEU A 517 -20.73 -13.00 15.40
N LYS A 518 -21.20 -14.00 14.66
CA LYS A 518 -21.02 -14.13 13.21
C LYS A 518 -22.36 -14.36 12.53
N ILE A 519 -22.56 -13.75 11.36
CA ILE A 519 -23.70 -14.04 10.50
C ILE A 519 -23.61 -15.48 10.00
N LYS A 520 -24.72 -16.21 10.03
CA LYS A 520 -24.83 -17.58 9.53
C LYS A 520 -26.00 -17.69 8.57
N GLU A 521 -25.82 -18.47 7.51
CA GLU A 521 -26.91 -18.93 6.67
C GLU A 521 -27.41 -20.25 7.28
N SER A 522 -28.68 -20.34 7.65
CA SER A 522 -29.27 -21.60 8.08
C SER A 522 -29.17 -22.60 6.91
N SER A 523 -28.52 -23.74 7.10
CA SER A 523 -28.40 -24.80 6.09
C SER A 523 -29.74 -25.42 5.69
N GLY A 524 -30.86 -25.02 6.33
CA GLY A 524 -32.18 -25.66 6.20
C GLY A 524 -32.27 -27.04 6.85
N VAL A 525 -31.13 -27.58 7.28
CA VAL A 525 -31.00 -28.87 7.95
C VAL A 525 -30.61 -28.60 9.40
N ASP A 526 -31.53 -28.87 10.32
CA ASP A 526 -31.20 -28.97 11.74
C ASP A 526 -30.40 -30.26 11.92
N ILE A 527 -29.09 -30.11 12.06
CA ILE A 527 -28.13 -31.21 12.21
C ILE A 527 -28.50 -32.07 13.43
N PHE A 528 -29.01 -31.48 14.52
CA PHE A 528 -29.44 -32.26 15.68
C PHE A 528 -30.68 -33.08 15.37
N SER A 529 -31.66 -32.51 14.66
CA SER A 529 -32.83 -33.27 14.20
C SER A 529 -32.45 -34.41 13.27
N GLU A 530 -31.48 -34.20 12.38
CA GLU A 530 -31.07 -35.20 11.40
C GLU A 530 -30.21 -36.29 12.02
N ILE A 531 -29.34 -35.94 12.97
CA ILE A 531 -28.66 -36.91 13.83
C ILE A 531 -29.68 -37.75 14.60
N LYS A 532 -30.72 -37.13 15.15
CA LYS A 532 -31.76 -37.84 15.90
C LYS A 532 -32.54 -38.82 15.02
N LYS A 533 -32.94 -38.41 13.81
CA LYS A 533 -33.56 -39.29 12.81
C LYS A 533 -32.65 -40.45 12.41
N VAL A 534 -31.34 -40.20 12.26
CA VAL A 534 -30.36 -41.25 11.91
C VAL A 534 -30.17 -42.22 13.08
N ILE A 535 -30.17 -41.74 14.32
CA ILE A 535 -30.14 -42.59 15.53
C ILE A 535 -31.39 -43.47 15.59
N GLU A 536 -32.59 -42.90 15.48
CA GLU A 536 -33.86 -43.65 15.50
C GLU A 536 -33.92 -44.71 14.38
N LYS A 537 -33.49 -44.35 13.16
CA LYS A 537 -33.41 -45.27 12.02
C LYS A 537 -32.38 -46.39 12.20
N ASN A 538 -31.32 -46.15 12.96
CA ASN A 538 -30.32 -47.16 13.28
C ASN A 538 -30.75 -48.05 14.45
N GLU A 539 -31.47 -47.52 15.44
CA GLU A 539 -32.07 -48.33 16.52
C GLU A 539 -33.05 -49.37 15.98
N GLU A 540 -33.86 -49.03 14.95
CA GLU A 540 -34.73 -49.99 14.28
C GLU A 540 -33.98 -51.11 13.52
N ASN A 541 -32.73 -50.87 13.11
CA ASN A 541 -31.91 -51.82 12.36
C ASN A 541 -30.92 -52.62 13.23
N ILE A 542 -30.75 -52.25 14.49
CA ILE A 542 -29.89 -52.94 15.44
C ILE A 542 -30.69 -54.07 16.10
N SER A 543 -30.74 -55.22 15.45
CA SER A 543 -31.09 -56.46 16.15
C SER A 543 -29.96 -56.78 17.12
N VAL A 544 -30.23 -56.78 18.42
CA VAL A 544 -29.30 -57.23 19.48
C VAL A 544 -28.72 -58.62 19.16
N LYS A 545 -29.46 -59.44 18.40
CA LYS A 545 -29.05 -60.77 17.93
C LYS A 545 -27.97 -60.76 16.84
N LYS A 546 -27.77 -59.65 16.12
CA LYS A 546 -26.68 -59.44 15.13
C LYS A 546 -25.41 -58.85 15.74
N ILE A 547 -25.48 -58.29 16.94
CA ILE A 547 -24.33 -57.70 17.64
C ILE A 547 -23.64 -58.73 18.55
N LEU A 548 -24.41 -59.71 19.07
CA LEU A 548 -23.91 -60.72 19.99
C LEU A 548 -23.56 -62.08 19.34
N ASN A 549 -23.84 -62.26 18.05
CA ASN A 549 -23.33 -63.36 17.22
C ASN A 549 -22.29 -62.82 16.26
#